data_AF-A0A963N1I3-F1
#
_entry.id   AF-A0A963N1I3-F1
#
_cell.length_a   1.000
_cell.length_b   1.000
_cell.length_c   1.000
_cell.angle_alpha   90.00
_cell.angle_beta   90.00
_cell.angle_gamma   90.00
#
_symmetry.space_group_name_H-M   'P 1'
#
loop_
_entity.id
_entity.type
_entity.pdbx_description
1 polymer ?
#
loop_
_entity_poly.entity_id
_entity_poly.type
_entity_poly.pdbx_seq_one_letter_code
_entity_poly.pdbx_strand_id
1 'polypeptide(L)'
;SRYAEDASQRMQYLVNSLSAYEVHVARYYLKRGAYLASANRAQTAISTYPETPATEEALYILTQAYDALGMTELRDDAQRVLAQSFPQSAYLTGDAERGSAWWKLW
;
A
#
# COMPACT_ATOMS: atom_id res chain seq x y z
N SER A 1 5.49 31.91 -9.58
CA SER A 1 5.09 32.77 -8.45
C SER A 1 6.02 32.52 -7.27
N ARG A 2 6.26 33.49 -6.39
CA ARG A 2 7.12 33.37 -5.20
C ARG A 2 6.73 32.22 -4.26
N TYR A 3 5.44 31.84 -4.23
CA TYR A 3 4.92 30.79 -3.34
C TYR A 3 4.72 29.42 -4.02
N ALA A 4 5.06 29.30 -5.30
CA ALA A 4 4.75 28.10 -6.07
C ALA A 4 5.46 26.86 -5.52
N GLU A 5 6.72 27.00 -5.10
CA GLU A 5 7.51 25.87 -4.61
C GLU A 5 7.00 25.33 -3.26
N ASP A 6 6.77 26.21 -2.28
CA ASP A 6 6.20 25.83 -0.97
C ASP A 6 4.81 25.21 -1.11
N ALA A 7 3.95 25.80 -1.97
CA ALA A 7 2.62 25.25 -2.24
C ALA A 7 2.68 23.84 -2.84
N SER A 8 3.59 23.58 -3.78
CA SER A 8 3.79 22.26 -4.38
C SER A 8 4.24 21.23 -3.34
N GLN A 9 5.18 21.58 -2.47
CA GLN A 9 5.66 20.69 -1.40
C GLN A 9 4.54 20.33 -0.42
N ARG A 10 3.72 21.31 -0.02
CA ARG A 10 2.55 21.08 0.85
C ARG A 10 1.52 20.19 0.17
N MET A 11 1.27 20.39 -1.12
CA MET A 11 0.35 19.54 -1.87
C MET A 11 0.84 18.09 -1.92
N GLN A 12 2.12 17.89 -2.19
CA GLN A 12 2.72 16.55 -2.19
C GLN A 12 2.64 15.88 -0.81
N TYR A 13 2.88 16.63 0.27
CA TYR A 13 2.71 16.13 1.63
C TYR A 13 1.26 15.67 1.90
N LEU A 14 0.27 16.47 1.50
CA LEU A 14 -1.15 16.13 1.68
C LEU A 14 -1.53 14.89 0.89
N VAL A 15 -1.10 14.79 -0.37
CA VAL A 15 -1.35 13.62 -1.23
C VAL A 15 -0.74 12.35 -0.62
N ASN A 16 0.51 12.42 -0.17
CA ASN A 16 1.16 11.31 0.52
C ASN A 16 0.43 10.91 1.81
N SER A 17 -0.04 11.89 2.58
CA SER A 17 -0.76 11.65 3.84
C SER A 17 -2.13 11.00 3.62
N LEU A 18 -2.87 11.42 2.59
CA LEU A 18 -4.17 10.84 2.23
C LEU A 18 -4.01 9.39 1.75
N SER A 19 -3.02 9.12 0.90
CA SER A 19 -2.72 7.76 0.46
C SER A 19 -2.32 6.85 1.62
N ALA A 20 -1.43 7.32 2.49
CA ALA A 20 -1.01 6.57 3.67
C ALA A 20 -2.19 6.27 4.62
N TYR A 21 -3.16 7.18 4.72
CA TYR A 21 -4.38 6.95 5.50
C TYR A 21 -5.25 5.83 4.92
N GLU A 22 -5.50 5.83 3.60
CA GLU A 22 -6.25 4.77 2.94
C GLU A 22 -5.58 3.40 3.13
N VAL A 23 -4.25 3.33 2.97
CA VAL A 23 -3.47 2.11 3.22
C VAL A 23 -3.53 1.67 4.69
N HIS A 24 -3.46 2.60 5.63
CA HIS A 24 -3.62 2.30 7.05
C HIS A 24 -5.00 1.67 7.35
N VAL A 25 -6.07 2.22 6.79
CA VAL A 25 -7.43 1.67 6.94
C VAL A 25 -7.54 0.30 6.25
N ALA A 26 -6.96 0.14 5.06
CA ALA A 26 -6.91 -1.15 4.36
C ALA A 26 -6.25 -2.22 5.24
N ARG A 27 -5.07 -1.93 5.81
CA ARG A 27 -4.33 -2.82 6.71
C ARG A 27 -5.16 -3.19 7.94
N TYR A 28 -5.88 -2.24 8.51
CA TYR A 28 -6.76 -2.49 9.64
C TYR A 28 -7.90 -3.46 9.29
N TYR A 29 -8.53 -3.30 8.13
CA TYR A 29 -9.56 -4.23 7.66
C TYR A 29 -9.01 -5.61 7.31
N LEU A 30 -7.84 -5.68 6.67
CA LEU A 30 -7.17 -6.94 6.35
C LEU A 30 -6.94 -7.78 7.62
N LYS A 31 -6.37 -7.17 8.66
CA LYS A 31 -6.12 -7.83 9.96
C LYS A 31 -7.38 -8.36 10.64
N ARG A 32 -8.55 -7.81 10.31
CA ARG A 32 -9.86 -8.20 10.87
C ARG A 32 -10.65 -9.15 9.97
N GLY A 33 -10.09 -9.59 8.85
CA GLY A 33 -10.77 -10.46 7.89
C GLY A 33 -11.83 -9.75 7.03
N ALA A 34 -11.88 -8.42 7.04
CA ALA A 34 -12.80 -7.64 6.20
C ALA A 34 -12.20 -7.41 4.81
N TYR A 35 -11.97 -8.50 4.06
CA TYR A 35 -11.16 -8.49 2.84
C TYR A 35 -11.72 -7.61 1.73
N LEU A 36 -13.04 -7.59 1.51
CA LEU A 36 -13.65 -6.70 0.51
C LEU A 36 -13.43 -5.22 0.83
N ALA A 37 -13.60 -4.83 2.10
CA ALA A 37 -13.35 -3.46 2.55
C ALA A 37 -11.87 -3.09 2.43
N SER A 38 -10.98 -4.03 2.77
CA SER A 38 -9.54 -3.89 2.58
C SER A 38 -9.18 -3.65 1.11
N ALA A 39 -9.69 -4.48 0.20
CA ALA A 39 -9.45 -4.38 -1.23
C ALA A 39 -9.95 -3.03 -1.78
N ASN A 40 -11.13 -2.57 -1.38
CA ASN A 40 -11.68 -1.28 -1.81
C ASN A 40 -10.77 -0.12 -1.38
N ARG A 41 -10.29 -0.13 -0.13
CA ARG A 41 -9.41 0.92 0.40
C ARG A 41 -8.05 0.94 -0.30
N ALA A 42 -7.46 -0.24 -0.53
CA ALA A 42 -6.21 -0.36 -1.28
C ALA A 42 -6.37 0.11 -2.74
N GLN A 43 -7.48 -0.24 -3.41
CA GLN A 43 -7.78 0.25 -4.76
C GLN A 43 -7.94 1.78 -4.79
N THR A 44 -8.58 2.38 -3.79
CA THR A 44 -8.68 3.84 -3.68
C THR A 44 -7.30 4.49 -3.58
N ALA A 45 -6.40 3.94 -2.75
CA ALA A 45 -5.03 4.44 -2.64
C ALA A 45 -4.28 4.38 -3.99
N ILE A 46 -4.35 3.25 -4.69
CA ILE A 46 -3.66 3.04 -5.98
C ILE A 46 -4.22 3.92 -7.09
N SER A 47 -5.55 4.00 -7.21
CA SER A 47 -6.22 4.71 -8.30
C SER A 47 -6.22 6.24 -8.11
N THR A 48 -6.31 6.71 -6.87
CA THR A 48 -6.38 8.14 -6.56
C THR A 48 -4.99 8.75 -6.37
N TYR A 49 -4.05 7.96 -5.84
CA TYR A 49 -2.72 8.44 -5.43
C TYR A 49 -1.56 7.55 -5.94
N PRO A 50 -1.49 7.27 -7.26
CA PRO A 50 -0.57 6.26 -7.81
C PRO A 50 0.91 6.55 -7.55
N GLU A 51 1.31 7.82 -7.51
CA GLU A 51 2.72 8.25 -7.35
C GLU A 51 3.20 8.31 -5.90
N THR A 52 2.37 7.89 -4.95
CA THR A 52 2.73 7.96 -3.53
C THR A 52 3.55 6.74 -3.08
N PRO A 53 4.44 6.89 -2.08
CA PRO A 53 5.18 5.76 -1.53
C PRO A 53 4.27 4.65 -0.96
N ALA A 54 3.08 5.02 -0.50
CA ALA A 54 2.12 4.07 0.07
C ALA A 54 1.53 3.09 -0.97
N THR A 55 1.65 3.39 -2.27
CA THR A 55 1.17 2.52 -3.35
C THR A 55 1.77 1.11 -3.31
N GLU A 56 3.04 0.99 -2.90
CA GLU A 56 3.73 -0.30 -2.77
C GLU A 56 3.00 -1.23 -1.78
N GLU A 57 2.71 -0.72 -0.57
CA GLU A 57 2.00 -1.48 0.44
C GLU A 57 0.52 -1.69 0.06
N ALA A 58 -0.10 -0.71 -0.60
CA ALA A 58 -1.47 -0.84 -1.09
C ALA A 58 -1.61 -2.05 -2.04
N LEU A 59 -0.68 -2.21 -2.99
CA LEU A 59 -0.66 -3.34 -3.92
C LEU A 59 -0.49 -4.66 -3.16
N TYR A 60 0.41 -4.71 -2.18
CA TYR A 60 0.56 -5.90 -1.34
C TYR A 60 -0.73 -6.26 -0.59
N ILE A 61 -1.35 -5.31 0.10
CA ILE A 61 -2.62 -5.51 0.81
C ILE A 61 -3.72 -5.95 -0.16
N LEU A 62 -3.74 -5.40 -1.36
CA LEU A 62 -4.70 -5.76 -2.40
C LEU A 62 -4.51 -7.21 -2.85
N THR A 63 -3.28 -7.66 -3.09
CA THR A 63 -2.94 -9.06 -3.38
C THR A 63 -3.45 -9.99 -2.27
N GLN A 64 -3.15 -9.67 -1.00
CA GLN A 64 -3.58 -10.49 0.14
C GLN A 64 -5.12 -10.53 0.28
N ALA A 65 -5.80 -9.39 0.06
CA ALA A 65 -7.24 -9.32 0.13
C ALA A 65 -7.91 -10.13 -1.00
N TYR A 66 -7.39 -10.08 -2.23
CA TYR A 66 -7.91 -10.88 -3.33
C TYR A 66 -7.66 -12.37 -3.16
N ASP A 67 -6.50 -12.77 -2.63
CA ASP A 67 -6.22 -14.16 -2.30
C ASP A 67 -7.23 -14.70 -1.28
N ALA A 68 -7.47 -13.94 -0.20
CA ALA A 68 -8.44 -14.31 0.82
C ALA A 68 -9.91 -14.35 0.32
N LEU A 69 -10.23 -13.61 -0.75
CA LEU A 69 -11.53 -13.64 -1.42
C LEU A 69 -11.63 -14.74 -2.50
N GLY A 70 -10.54 -15.46 -2.79
CA GLY A 70 -10.50 -16.46 -3.87
C GLY A 70 -10.45 -15.87 -5.28
N MET A 71 -10.12 -14.59 -5.43
CA MET A 71 -10.04 -13.88 -6.71
C MET A 71 -8.64 -14.03 -7.32
N THR A 72 -8.29 -15.24 -7.77
CA THR A 72 -6.91 -15.59 -8.16
C THR A 72 -6.35 -14.78 -9.32
N GLU A 73 -7.16 -14.48 -10.34
CA GLU A 73 -6.71 -13.68 -11.49
C GLU A 73 -6.34 -12.25 -11.06
N LEU A 74 -7.20 -11.60 -10.26
CA LEU A 74 -6.95 -10.25 -9.74
C LEU A 74 -5.78 -10.22 -8.77
N ARG A 75 -5.61 -11.27 -7.95
CA ARG A 75 -4.43 -11.43 -7.09
C ARG A 75 -3.15 -11.48 -7.92
N ASP A 76 -3.11 -12.32 -8.94
CA ASP A 76 -1.93 -12.52 -9.79
C ASP A 76 -1.58 -11.24 -10.55
N ASP A 77 -2.58 -10.51 -11.02
CA ASP A 77 -2.39 -9.20 -11.65
C ASP A 77 -1.84 -8.15 -10.67
N ALA A 78 -2.44 -8.04 -9.47
CA ALA A 78 -1.94 -7.13 -8.45
C ALA A 78 -0.48 -7.45 -8.05
N GLN A 79 -0.16 -8.74 -7.92
CA GLN A 79 1.20 -9.20 -7.62
C GLN A 79 2.17 -8.91 -8.76
N ARG A 80 1.75 -9.10 -10.01
CA ARG A 80 2.54 -8.77 -11.21
C ARG A 80 2.87 -7.28 -11.26
N VAL A 81 1.88 -6.43 -10.99
CA VAL A 81 2.06 -4.97 -10.93
C VAL A 81 3.02 -4.61 -9.80
N LEU A 82 2.86 -5.17 -8.60
CA LEU A 82 3.80 -4.97 -7.49
C LEU A 82 5.24 -5.33 -7.88
N ALA A 83 5.44 -6.49 -8.50
CA ALA A 83 6.77 -6.95 -8.91
C ALA A 83 7.40 -6.09 -10.02
N GLN A 84 6.59 -5.58 -10.95
CA GLN A 84 7.06 -4.73 -12.04
C GLN A 84 7.37 -3.31 -11.56
N SER A 85 6.51 -2.74 -10.73
CA SER A 85 6.66 -1.36 -10.22
C SER A 85 7.67 -1.26 -9.09
N PHE A 86 7.78 -2.29 -8.23
CA PHE A 86 8.62 -2.32 -7.03
C PHE A 86 9.42 -3.62 -6.95
N PRO A 87 10.39 -3.87 -7.86
CA PRO A 87 11.13 -5.13 -7.92
C PRO A 87 11.99 -5.42 -6.68
N GLN A 88 12.30 -4.40 -5.87
CA GLN A 88 13.06 -4.51 -4.62
C GLN A 88 12.15 -4.45 -3.38
N SER A 89 10.85 -4.63 -3.55
CA SER A 89 9.88 -4.55 -2.47
C SER A 89 10.11 -5.62 -1.40
N ALA A 90 10.15 -5.20 -0.13
CA ALA A 90 10.20 -6.12 1.01
C ALA A 90 8.95 -7.00 1.14
N TYR A 91 7.85 -6.60 0.50
CA TYR A 91 6.60 -7.34 0.45
C TYR A 91 6.65 -8.55 -0.50
N LEU A 92 7.58 -8.56 -1.47
CA LEU A 92 7.77 -9.70 -2.38
C LEU A 92 8.61 -10.82 -1.73
N THR A 93 9.57 -10.45 -0.89
CA THR A 93 10.50 -11.39 -0.25
C THR A 93 9.98 -11.95 1.09
N GLY A 94 8.84 -11.45 1.58
CA GLY A 94 8.32 -11.79 2.91
C GLY A 94 9.14 -11.21 4.06
N ASP A 95 9.98 -10.19 3.78
CA ASP A 95 10.73 -9.46 4.81
C ASP A 95 9.85 -8.41 5.52
N ALA A 96 8.79 -7.92 4.88
CA ALA A 96 7.97 -6.83 5.40
C ALA A 96 7.28 -7.11 6.75
N GLU A 97 6.88 -8.36 7.01
CA GLU A 97 6.30 -8.74 8.31
C GLU A 97 7.34 -8.91 9.42
N ARG A 98 8.64 -8.99 9.09
CA ARG A 98 9.76 -9.11 10.04
C ARG A 98 10.21 -7.76 10.60
N GLY A 99 9.28 -6.81 10.77
CA GLY A 99 9.51 -5.54 11.45
C GLY A 99 10.31 -5.77 12.73
N SER A 100 11.42 -5.04 12.87
CA SER A 100 12.48 -5.32 13.84
C SER A 100 11.91 -5.63 15.22
N ALA A 101 11.99 -6.91 15.55
CA ALA A 101 11.86 -7.43 16.89
C ALA A 101 12.64 -6.53 17.86
N TRP A 102 11.94 -5.86 18.78
CA TRP A 102 12.57 -5.02 19.80
C TRP A 102 13.70 -5.76 20.56
N TRP A 103 13.63 -7.09 20.62
CA TRP A 103 14.63 -8.03 21.15
C TRP A 103 15.93 -8.25 20.41
N LYS A 104 16.09 -7.67 19.23
CA LYS A 104 17.36 -7.73 18.50
C LYS A 104 18.25 -6.51 18.76
N LEU A 105 17.80 -5.57 19.59
CA LEU A 105 18.52 -4.33 19.91
C LEU A 105 19.21 -4.34 21.29
N TRP A 106 19.22 -5.50 21.98
CA TRP A 106 19.99 -5.72 23.21
C TRP A 106 20.85 -6.99 23.11
#